data_AF-A0A0Q7Q8F8-F1
#
_entry.id   AF-A0A0Q7Q8F8-F1
#
_cell.length_a   1.000
_cell.length_b   1.000
_cell.length_c   1.000
_cell.angle_alpha   90.00
_cell.angle_beta   90.00
_cell.angle_gamma   90.00
#
_symmetry.space_group_name_H-M   'P 1'
#
loop_
_entity.id
_entity.type
_entity.pdbx_description
1 polymer ?
#
loop_
_entity_poly.entity_id
_entity_poly.type
_entity_poly.pdbx_seq_one_letter_code
_entity_poly.pdbx_strand_id
1 'polypeptide(L)'
;MGYERDYAPIPPSVPKWRERLGQYWRLVRGDRPIGWLLLLWPTWWGLWLAAKGVPPWWTLVVFTLGVWLTRAAGCVINDYADRWLDPHVERTKQRPLATGAVSGREALAVFAVLMLVAFALVLTMNRLTVTMSIVGVFLAASYPYLKRYTYLPQVYLGMAFGWGIPMAFAAIRGEVPPEAWLLYIANILWSTAYDTWYAMVDRDDDLRMGAKSTAILFGDMDLVAQGVLYALFGYALFLVGRRAELGVWFWSALAVAAVLVAWEFVIARNRDREACFRAFLHNHWVGLTVFAGFALHYARQG
;
A
#
# COMPACT_ATOMS: atom_id res chain seq x y z
N MET A 1 9.57 -61.23 16.96
CA MET A 1 9.40 -60.08 16.04
C MET A 1 8.89 -58.91 16.86
N GLY A 2 9.80 -58.04 17.30
CA GLY A 2 9.44 -56.80 17.99
C GLY A 2 9.11 -55.72 16.96
N TYR A 3 7.94 -55.12 17.08
CA TYR A 3 7.57 -53.92 16.33
C TYR A 3 8.34 -52.73 16.93
N GLU A 4 9.45 -52.35 16.31
CA GLU A 4 10.03 -51.02 16.54
C GLU A 4 9.08 -49.98 15.92
N ARG A 5 8.46 -49.18 16.78
CA ARG A 5 7.75 -47.97 16.36
C ARG A 5 8.81 -46.93 16.04
N ASP A 6 8.97 -46.61 14.77
CA ASP A 6 9.71 -45.44 14.30
C ASP A 6 9.14 -44.17 14.94
N TYR A 7 9.76 -43.70 16.02
CA TYR A 7 9.52 -42.37 16.54
C TYR A 7 10.17 -41.39 15.58
N ALA A 8 9.35 -40.71 14.77
CA ALA A 8 9.81 -39.54 14.03
C ALA A 8 10.49 -38.56 15.01
N PRO A 9 11.70 -38.07 14.72
CA PRO A 9 12.41 -37.17 15.63
C PRO A 9 11.57 -35.92 15.88
N ILE A 10 11.37 -35.60 17.16
CA ILE A 10 10.70 -34.37 17.59
C ILE A 10 11.47 -33.20 16.96
N PRO A 11 10.82 -32.34 16.16
CA PRO A 11 11.52 -31.20 15.57
C PRO A 11 12.12 -30.34 16.70
N PRO A 12 13.36 -29.86 16.54
CA PRO A 12 14.03 -29.09 17.58
C PRO A 12 13.18 -27.86 17.94
N SER A 13 13.01 -27.62 19.25
CA SER A 13 12.25 -26.48 19.74
C SER A 13 12.91 -25.18 19.27
N VAL A 14 12.13 -24.31 18.64
CA VAL A 14 12.62 -23.02 18.18
C VAL A 14 12.97 -22.17 19.41
N PRO A 15 14.15 -21.51 19.45
CA PRO A 15 14.51 -20.63 20.55
C PRO A 15 13.44 -19.55 20.79
N LYS A 16 13.05 -19.30 22.05
CA LYS A 16 11.98 -18.35 22.43
C LYS A 16 12.16 -16.95 21.82
N TRP A 17 13.40 -16.48 21.65
CA TRP A 17 13.67 -15.17 21.03
C TRP A 17 13.33 -15.15 19.53
N ARG A 18 13.57 -16.26 18.80
CA ARG A 18 13.20 -16.38 17.38
C ARG A 18 11.69 -16.41 17.20
N GLU A 19 10.99 -17.12 18.07
CA GLU A 19 9.54 -17.15 18.08
C GLU A 19 8.97 -15.74 18.29
N ARG A 20 9.51 -14.99 19.25
CA ARG A 20 9.10 -13.61 19.54
C ARG A 20 9.39 -12.65 18.39
N LEU A 21 10.55 -12.76 17.72
CA LEU A 21 10.82 -12.01 16.49
C LEU A 21 9.82 -12.36 15.38
N GLY A 22 9.44 -13.63 15.25
CA GLY A 22 8.41 -14.07 14.31
C GLY A 22 7.04 -13.43 14.60
N GLN A 23 6.67 -13.29 15.87
CA GLN A 23 5.44 -12.61 16.26
C GLN A 23 5.47 -11.12 15.94
N TYR A 24 6.59 -10.44 16.22
CA TYR A 24 6.74 -9.03 15.83
C TYR A 24 6.76 -8.85 14.31
N TRP A 25 7.38 -9.75 13.56
CA TRP A 25 7.35 -9.74 12.10
C TRP A 25 5.93 -9.85 11.54
N ARG A 26 5.09 -10.73 12.10
CA ARG A 26 3.67 -10.85 11.75
C ARG A 26 2.85 -9.62 12.17
N LEU A 27 3.17 -9.03 13.32
CA LEU A 27 2.49 -7.83 13.84
C LEU A 27 2.70 -6.64 12.90
N VAL A 28 3.92 -6.44 12.40
CA VAL A 28 4.24 -5.37 11.45
C VAL A 28 3.86 -5.68 10.00
N ARG A 29 3.20 -6.84 9.75
CA ARG A 29 2.88 -7.37 8.41
C ARG A 29 4.09 -7.54 7.51
N GLY A 30 5.25 -7.87 8.07
CA GLY A 30 6.44 -8.18 7.29
C GLY A 30 6.27 -9.41 6.41
N ASP A 31 5.37 -10.34 6.76
CA ASP A 31 4.99 -11.52 5.99
C ASP A 31 4.07 -11.22 4.79
N ARG A 32 3.51 -10.00 4.68
CA ARG A 32 2.53 -9.62 3.64
C ARG A 32 2.96 -8.36 2.89
N PRO A 33 3.87 -8.48 1.91
CA PRO A 33 4.58 -7.32 1.40
C PRO A 33 3.74 -6.41 0.51
N ILE A 34 2.67 -6.93 -0.10
CA ILE A 34 1.82 -6.20 -1.04
C ILE A 34 1.31 -4.88 -0.43
N GLY A 35 0.95 -4.87 0.85
CA GLY A 35 0.42 -3.69 1.51
C GLY A 35 1.38 -2.50 1.57
N TRP A 36 2.69 -2.73 1.72
CA TRP A 36 3.68 -1.65 1.66
C TRP A 36 4.24 -1.45 0.25
N LEU A 37 4.21 -2.48 -0.61
CA LEU A 37 4.62 -2.35 -2.02
C LEU A 37 3.68 -1.43 -2.81
N LEU A 38 2.35 -1.54 -2.60
CA LEU A 38 1.37 -0.64 -3.22
C LEU A 38 1.55 0.82 -2.78
N LEU A 39 2.13 1.06 -1.60
CA LEU A 39 2.52 2.38 -1.10
C LEU A 39 3.89 2.83 -1.64
N LEU A 40 4.79 1.87 -1.87
CA LEU A 40 6.16 2.12 -2.31
C LEU A 40 6.23 2.51 -3.78
N TRP A 41 5.50 1.83 -4.66
CA TRP A 41 5.56 2.10 -6.09
C TRP A 41 5.22 3.55 -6.46
N PRO A 42 4.12 4.15 -5.97
CA PRO A 42 3.81 5.56 -6.23
C PRO A 42 4.89 6.50 -5.69
N THR A 43 5.40 6.21 -4.49
CA THR A 43 6.52 6.97 -3.90
C THR A 43 7.74 6.95 -4.83
N TRP A 44 8.08 5.78 -5.38
CA TRP A 44 9.18 5.64 -6.33
C TRP A 44 8.89 6.27 -7.70
N TRP A 45 7.65 6.24 -8.18
CA TRP A 45 7.24 7.04 -9.36
C TRP A 45 7.56 8.52 -9.15
N GLY A 46 7.18 9.05 -7.98
CA GLY A 46 7.45 10.43 -7.59
C GLY A 46 8.94 10.73 -7.50
N LEU A 47 9.72 9.87 -6.85
CA LEU A 47 11.17 10.04 -6.71
C LEU A 47 11.89 10.07 -8.07
N TRP A 48 11.61 9.11 -8.95
CA TRP A 48 12.28 9.03 -10.26
C TRP A 48 11.88 10.19 -11.16
N LEU A 49 10.59 10.54 -11.19
CA LEU A 49 10.11 11.67 -11.98
C LEU A 49 10.66 13.01 -11.45
N ALA A 50 10.74 13.18 -10.13
CA ALA A 50 11.30 14.38 -9.52
C ALA A 50 12.80 14.50 -9.80
N ALA A 51 13.57 13.42 -9.66
CA ALA A 51 15.01 13.38 -9.90
C ALA A 51 15.40 13.37 -11.38
N LYS A 52 14.45 13.05 -12.28
CA LYS A 52 14.71 12.74 -13.70
C LYS A 52 15.77 11.64 -13.86
N GLY A 53 15.73 10.63 -13.00
CA GLY A 53 16.78 9.63 -12.88
C GLY A 53 16.78 8.92 -11.53
N VAL A 54 17.91 8.29 -11.21
CA VAL A 54 18.10 7.69 -9.89
C VAL A 54 18.14 8.82 -8.86
N PRO A 55 17.24 8.85 -7.87
CA PRO A 55 17.23 9.90 -6.84
C PRO A 55 18.48 9.83 -5.96
N PRO A 56 18.83 10.94 -5.26
CA PRO A 56 19.90 10.92 -4.27
C PRO A 56 19.73 9.76 -3.29
N TRP A 57 20.80 9.01 -3.06
CA TRP A 57 20.76 7.74 -2.32
C TRP A 57 20.08 7.87 -0.95
N TRP A 58 20.42 8.92 -0.20
CA TRP A 58 19.82 9.14 1.12
C TRP A 58 18.31 9.44 1.04
N THR A 59 17.86 10.22 0.07
CA THR A 59 16.43 10.47 -0.16
C THR A 59 15.70 9.18 -0.51
N LEU A 60 16.29 8.31 -1.34
CA LEU A 60 15.71 7.01 -1.64
C LEU A 60 15.54 6.14 -0.39
N VAL A 61 16.56 6.09 0.47
CA VAL A 61 16.54 5.35 1.73
C VAL A 61 15.45 5.89 2.66
N VAL A 62 15.40 7.22 2.86
CA VAL A 62 14.43 7.88 3.74
C VAL A 62 12.99 7.60 3.31
N PHE A 63 12.68 7.74 2.02
CA PHE A 63 11.32 7.49 1.52
C PHE A 63 10.96 6.00 1.52
N THR A 64 11.88 5.12 1.16
CA THR A 64 11.64 3.66 1.14
C THR A 64 11.40 3.12 2.55
N LEU A 65 12.28 3.48 3.50
CA LEU A 65 12.11 3.09 4.90
C LEU A 65 10.89 3.78 5.51
N GLY A 66 10.65 5.06 5.19
CA GLY A 66 9.48 5.79 5.65
C GLY A 66 8.16 5.11 5.27
N VAL A 67 8.03 4.67 4.02
CA VAL A 67 6.89 3.87 3.53
C VAL A 67 6.71 2.59 4.34
N TRP A 68 7.79 1.81 4.50
CA TRP A 68 7.71 0.54 5.22
C TRP A 68 7.35 0.74 6.71
N LEU A 69 8.01 1.68 7.38
CA LEU A 69 7.81 2.01 8.80
C LEU A 69 6.39 2.52 9.07
N THR A 70 5.88 3.45 8.27
CA THR A 70 4.55 4.04 8.46
C THR A 70 3.44 3.02 8.15
N ARG A 71 3.61 2.18 7.12
CA ARG A 71 2.67 1.09 6.85
C ARG A 71 2.66 0.05 7.96
N ALA A 72 3.84 -0.33 8.47
CA ALA A 72 4.00 -1.22 9.60
C ALA A 72 3.33 -0.66 10.86
N ALA A 73 3.58 0.61 11.19
CA ALA A 73 2.95 1.29 12.32
C ALA A 73 1.41 1.31 12.18
N GLY A 74 0.90 1.60 10.98
CA GLY A 74 -0.52 1.51 10.66
C GLY A 74 -1.11 0.12 10.91
N CYS A 75 -0.39 -0.96 10.59
CA CYS A 75 -0.83 -2.33 10.90
C CYS A 75 -0.90 -2.57 12.42
N VAL A 76 0.15 -2.15 13.14
CA VAL A 76 0.28 -2.38 14.58
C VAL A 76 -0.84 -1.67 15.33
N ILE A 77 -1.11 -0.40 15.01
CA ILE A 77 -2.17 0.36 15.69
C ILE A 77 -3.56 -0.13 15.32
N ASN A 78 -3.76 -0.61 14.08
CA ASN A 78 -5.02 -1.21 13.67
C ASN A 78 -5.29 -2.51 14.45
N ASP A 79 -4.33 -3.43 14.50
CA ASP A 79 -4.46 -4.67 15.28
C ASP A 79 -4.64 -4.35 16.79
N TYR A 80 -4.02 -3.28 17.30
CA TYR A 80 -4.25 -2.83 18.68
C TYR A 80 -5.68 -2.33 18.90
N ALA A 81 -6.24 -1.56 17.97
CA ALA A 81 -7.62 -1.06 18.05
C ALA A 81 -8.64 -2.21 17.94
N ASP A 82 -8.37 -3.19 17.08
CA ASP A 82 -9.25 -4.32 16.77
C ASP A 82 -9.06 -5.51 17.72
N ARG A 83 -8.19 -5.41 18.74
CA ARG A 83 -7.80 -6.53 19.63
C ARG A 83 -8.96 -7.26 20.33
N TRP A 84 -10.10 -6.61 20.51
CA TRP A 84 -11.30 -7.18 21.12
C TRP A 84 -12.20 -7.89 20.09
N LEU A 85 -12.14 -7.45 18.83
CA LEU A 85 -12.90 -7.99 17.71
C LEU A 85 -12.16 -9.16 17.06
N ASP A 86 -10.86 -9.01 16.84
CA ASP A 86 -10.02 -9.94 16.07
C ASP A 86 -10.11 -11.41 16.50
N PRO A 87 -10.20 -11.77 17.80
CA PRO A 87 -10.38 -13.17 18.23
C PRO A 87 -11.65 -13.84 17.69
N HIS A 88 -12.67 -13.06 17.34
CA HIS A 88 -13.98 -13.52 16.89
C HIS A 88 -14.12 -13.56 15.36
N VAL A 89 -13.09 -13.15 14.61
CA VAL A 89 -13.11 -13.06 13.15
C VAL A 89 -12.16 -14.10 12.55
N GLU A 90 -12.70 -14.99 11.70
CA GLU A 90 -11.96 -16.15 11.16
C GLU A 90 -10.61 -15.76 10.52
N ARG A 91 -10.58 -14.63 9.79
CA ARG A 91 -9.38 -14.13 9.10
C ARG A 91 -8.32 -13.57 10.05
N THR A 92 -8.70 -13.09 11.23
CA THR A 92 -7.83 -12.30 12.11
C THR A 92 -7.59 -12.93 13.48
N LYS A 93 -8.29 -14.01 13.82
CA LYS A 93 -8.12 -14.79 15.06
C LYS A 93 -6.70 -15.30 15.32
N GLN A 94 -5.89 -15.44 14.27
CA GLN A 94 -4.49 -15.89 14.34
C GLN A 94 -3.46 -14.75 14.48
N ARG A 95 -3.92 -13.50 14.62
CA ARG A 95 -3.00 -12.36 14.79
C ARG A 95 -2.27 -12.41 16.15
N PRO A 96 -1.05 -11.87 16.26
CA PRO A 96 -0.27 -11.92 17.50
C PRO A 96 -0.98 -11.28 18.70
N LEU A 97 -1.71 -10.17 18.49
CA LEU A 97 -2.50 -9.53 19.55
C LEU A 97 -3.77 -10.31 19.90
N ALA A 98 -4.43 -10.92 18.92
CA ALA A 98 -5.66 -11.70 19.13
C ALA A 98 -5.40 -13.00 19.91
N THR A 99 -4.25 -13.63 19.65
CA THR A 99 -3.80 -14.86 20.35
C THR A 99 -3.14 -14.58 21.70
N GLY A 100 -2.87 -13.32 22.05
CA GLY A 100 -2.11 -12.95 23.24
C GLY A 100 -0.60 -13.21 23.15
N ALA A 101 -0.08 -13.63 21.99
CA ALA A 101 1.36 -13.86 21.76
C ALA A 101 2.19 -12.57 21.86
N VAL A 102 1.55 -11.42 21.62
CA VAL A 102 2.08 -10.07 21.87
C VAL A 102 1.08 -9.30 22.72
N SER A 103 1.55 -8.63 23.76
CA SER A 103 0.70 -7.81 24.62
C SER A 103 0.37 -6.45 24.00
N GLY A 104 -0.72 -5.83 24.44
CA GLY A 104 -1.09 -4.48 23.99
C GLY A 104 -0.02 -3.42 24.26
N ARG A 105 0.70 -3.52 25.39
CA ARG A 105 1.80 -2.59 25.73
C ARG A 105 2.98 -2.73 24.76
N GLU A 106 3.31 -3.96 24.37
CA GLU A 106 4.36 -4.23 23.38
C GLU A 106 3.99 -3.69 22.01
N ALA A 107 2.74 -3.88 21.58
CA ALA A 107 2.26 -3.32 20.32
C ALA A 107 2.35 -1.78 20.31
N LEU A 108 1.95 -1.10 21.39
CA LEU A 108 2.10 0.35 21.49
C LEU A 108 3.58 0.81 21.50
N ALA A 109 4.46 0.05 22.15
CA ALA A 109 5.90 0.33 22.11
C ALA A 109 6.48 0.17 20.70
N VAL A 110 6.12 -0.90 19.98
CA VAL A 110 6.51 -1.12 18.59
C VAL A 110 6.00 0.03 17.70
N PHE A 111 4.73 0.40 17.85
CA PHE A 111 4.15 1.55 17.13
C PHE A 111 4.94 2.84 17.39
N ALA A 112 5.22 3.16 18.65
CA ALA A 112 5.95 4.36 19.02
C ALA A 112 7.37 4.37 18.43
N VAL A 113 8.10 3.26 18.50
CA VAL A 113 9.43 3.14 17.91
C VAL A 113 9.39 3.32 16.39
N LEU A 114 8.47 2.65 15.69
CA LEU A 114 8.34 2.78 14.23
C LEU A 114 8.05 4.23 13.82
N MET A 115 7.16 4.92 14.53
CA MET A 115 6.81 6.31 14.26
C MET A 115 7.94 7.28 14.60
N LEU A 116 8.68 7.06 15.69
CA LEU A 116 9.85 7.88 16.05
C LEU A 116 10.98 7.73 15.03
N VAL A 117 11.23 6.52 14.54
CA VAL A 117 12.23 6.30 13.47
C VAL A 117 11.78 6.94 12.16
N ALA A 118 10.51 6.80 11.77
CA ALA A 118 9.97 7.46 10.58
C ALA A 118 10.07 9.00 10.69
N PHE A 119 9.79 9.56 11.87
CA PHE A 119 9.93 10.98 12.14
C PHE A 119 11.39 11.44 12.10
N ALA A 120 12.32 10.70 12.73
CA ALA A 120 13.74 11.01 12.67
C ALA A 120 14.28 11.01 11.23
N LEU A 121 13.83 10.07 10.38
CA LEU A 121 14.18 10.04 8.96
C LEU A 121 13.70 11.30 8.23
N VAL A 122 12.43 11.71 8.40
CA VAL A 122 11.91 12.89 7.69
C VAL A 122 12.56 14.19 8.15
N LEU A 123 12.99 14.30 9.42
CA LEU A 123 13.76 15.45 9.91
C LEU A 123 15.10 15.65 9.22
N THR A 124 15.62 14.64 8.52
CA THR A 124 16.84 14.77 7.69
C THR A 124 16.57 15.39 6.31
N MET A 125 15.30 15.63 5.95
CA MET A 125 14.90 16.27 4.70
C MET A 125 14.73 17.79 4.86
N ASN A 126 14.48 18.48 3.75
CA ASN A 126 14.26 19.93 3.77
C ASN A 126 12.94 20.32 4.48
N ARG A 127 12.84 21.60 4.86
CA ARG A 127 11.72 22.15 5.63
C ARG A 127 10.35 21.94 4.96
N LEU A 128 10.29 22.01 3.63
CA LEU A 128 9.04 21.78 2.90
C LEU A 128 8.56 20.33 3.09
N THR A 129 9.46 19.38 2.91
CA THR A 129 9.18 17.94 3.11
C THR A 129 8.76 17.63 4.53
N VAL A 130 9.44 18.21 5.54
CA VAL A 130 9.06 18.06 6.96
C VAL A 130 7.66 18.61 7.21
N THR A 131 7.33 19.80 6.68
CA THR A 131 6.00 20.41 6.84
C THR A 131 4.92 19.55 6.19
N MET A 132 5.19 19.00 5.01
CA MET A 132 4.25 18.12 4.31
C MET A 132 4.04 16.78 5.03
N SER A 133 5.01 16.31 5.81
CA SER A 133 4.84 15.09 6.61
C SER A 133 3.72 15.23 7.66
N ILE A 134 3.47 16.45 8.16
CA ILE A 134 2.36 16.73 9.09
C ILE A 134 1.02 16.46 8.41
N VAL A 135 0.87 16.86 7.15
CA VAL A 135 -0.32 16.56 6.34
C VAL A 135 -0.44 15.05 6.11
N GLY A 136 0.67 14.37 5.82
CA GLY A 136 0.69 12.90 5.67
C GLY A 136 0.22 12.18 6.93
N VAL A 137 0.69 12.60 8.11
CA VAL A 137 0.25 12.06 9.40
C VAL A 137 -1.24 12.34 9.63
N PHE A 138 -1.72 13.55 9.31
CA PHE A 138 -3.13 13.89 9.42
C PHE A 138 -4.01 12.99 8.53
N LEU A 139 -3.64 12.79 7.27
CA LEU A 139 -4.34 11.89 6.35
C LEU A 139 -4.33 10.45 6.91
N ALA A 140 -3.17 9.93 7.32
CA ALA A 140 -3.07 8.57 7.83
C ALA A 140 -3.89 8.35 9.12
N ALA A 141 -3.86 9.32 10.05
CA ALA A 141 -4.56 9.22 11.33
C ALA A 141 -6.08 9.31 11.20
N SER A 142 -6.59 10.09 10.24
CA SER A 142 -8.03 10.31 10.08
C SER A 142 -8.72 9.29 9.16
N TYR A 143 -7.97 8.62 8.27
CA TYR A 143 -8.49 7.60 7.34
C TYR A 143 -9.37 6.51 8.00
N PRO A 144 -9.00 5.88 9.13
CA PRO A 144 -9.77 4.77 9.71
C PRO A 144 -11.21 5.13 10.08
N TYR A 145 -11.48 6.40 10.35
CA TYR A 145 -12.81 6.87 10.75
C TYR A 145 -13.77 7.06 9.56
N LEU A 146 -13.25 7.18 8.34
CA LEU A 146 -14.04 7.61 7.18
C LEU A 146 -15.07 6.58 6.72
N LYS A 147 -14.81 5.29 6.94
CA LYS A 147 -15.77 4.21 6.62
C LYS A 147 -17.12 4.37 7.34
N ARG A 148 -17.17 5.15 8.43
CA ARG A 148 -18.40 5.46 9.18
C ARG A 148 -19.19 6.61 8.55
N TYR A 149 -18.54 7.49 7.82
CA TYR A 149 -19.13 8.77 7.39
C TYR A 149 -19.34 8.83 5.87
N THR A 150 -18.43 8.28 5.06
CA THR A 150 -18.44 8.40 3.60
C THR A 150 -18.38 7.05 2.88
N TYR A 151 -18.94 7.00 1.69
CA TYR A 151 -18.84 5.90 0.74
C TYR A 151 -17.54 5.93 -0.11
N LEU A 152 -16.69 6.93 0.09
CA LEU A 152 -15.43 7.10 -0.64
C LEU A 152 -14.17 6.94 0.23
N PRO A 153 -14.10 6.02 1.21
CA PRO A 153 -12.88 5.85 2.02
C PRO A 153 -11.69 5.39 1.16
N GLN A 154 -11.92 4.70 0.04
CA GLN A 154 -10.89 4.28 -0.92
C GLN A 154 -10.19 5.47 -1.60
N VAL A 155 -10.94 6.53 -1.94
CA VAL A 155 -10.36 7.76 -2.49
C VAL A 155 -9.44 8.41 -1.46
N TYR A 156 -9.88 8.42 -0.19
CA TYR A 156 -9.08 8.96 0.90
C TYR A 156 -7.86 8.11 1.23
N LEU A 157 -7.97 6.78 1.13
CA LEU A 157 -6.83 5.87 1.20
C LEU A 157 -5.81 6.25 0.12
N GLY A 158 -6.26 6.46 -1.12
CA GLY A 158 -5.40 6.91 -2.21
C GLY A 158 -4.71 8.24 -1.94
N MET A 159 -5.35 9.15 -1.22
CA MET A 159 -4.73 10.40 -0.77
C MET A 159 -3.63 10.14 0.26
N ALA A 160 -3.94 9.37 1.31
CA ALA A 160 -2.97 9.04 2.35
C ALA A 160 -1.78 8.24 1.81
N PHE A 161 -2.04 7.24 0.96
CA PHE A 161 -1.01 6.38 0.39
C PHE A 161 -0.20 7.12 -0.70
N GLY A 162 -0.85 7.96 -1.50
CA GLY A 162 -0.16 8.73 -2.54
C GLY A 162 0.71 9.87 -2.02
N TRP A 163 0.59 10.26 -0.75
CA TRP A 163 1.21 11.49 -0.23
C TRP A 163 2.75 11.51 -0.34
N GLY A 164 3.37 10.33 -0.46
CA GLY A 164 4.79 10.20 -0.77
C GLY A 164 5.21 10.85 -2.10
N ILE A 165 4.31 10.94 -3.09
CA ILE A 165 4.59 11.59 -4.39
C ILE A 165 4.92 13.07 -4.23
N PRO A 166 4.01 13.93 -3.73
CA PRO A 166 4.31 15.36 -3.62
C PRO A 166 5.45 15.61 -2.62
N MET A 167 5.59 14.78 -1.57
CA MET A 167 6.75 14.84 -0.68
C MET A 167 8.07 14.53 -1.40
N ALA A 168 8.10 13.57 -2.33
CA ALA A 168 9.30 13.24 -3.10
C ALA A 168 9.76 14.42 -3.98
N PHE A 169 8.81 15.12 -4.62
CA PHE A 169 9.09 16.35 -5.36
C PHE A 169 9.61 17.46 -4.45
N ALA A 170 8.96 17.68 -3.30
CA ALA A 170 9.44 18.63 -2.31
C ALA A 170 10.87 18.31 -1.84
N ALA A 171 11.18 17.03 -1.60
CA ALA A 171 12.49 16.59 -1.13
C ALA A 171 13.60 16.84 -2.15
N ILE A 172 13.33 16.57 -3.43
CA ILE A 172 14.34 16.62 -4.51
C ILE A 172 14.44 18.01 -5.14
N ARG A 173 13.29 18.66 -5.41
CA ARG A 173 13.23 19.92 -6.16
C ARG A 173 13.03 21.15 -5.27
N GLY A 174 12.64 20.97 -4.01
CA GLY A 174 12.31 22.09 -3.10
C GLY A 174 10.96 22.74 -3.37
N GLU A 175 10.16 22.19 -4.28
CA GLU A 175 8.83 22.66 -4.67
C GLU A 175 7.95 21.47 -5.14
N VAL A 176 6.65 21.70 -5.28
CA VAL A 176 5.69 20.69 -5.75
C VAL A 176 4.98 21.21 -7.01
N PRO A 177 5.58 20.99 -8.20
CA PRO A 177 5.07 21.54 -9.46
C PRO A 177 3.80 20.78 -9.93
N PRO A 178 3.05 21.31 -10.92
CA PRO A 178 1.78 20.72 -11.37
C PRO A 178 1.86 19.24 -11.80
N GLU A 179 2.99 18.79 -12.35
CA GLU A 179 3.19 17.38 -12.71
C GLU A 179 3.20 16.44 -11.49
N ALA A 180 3.65 16.91 -10.33
CA ALA A 180 3.63 16.13 -9.10
C ALA A 180 2.19 15.88 -8.64
N TRP A 181 1.33 16.90 -8.73
CA TRP A 181 -0.08 16.80 -8.42
C TRP A 181 -0.84 15.93 -9.41
N LEU A 182 -0.49 16.00 -10.70
CA LEU A 182 -1.06 15.13 -11.72
C LEU A 182 -0.70 13.65 -11.46
N LEU A 183 0.55 13.36 -11.12
CA LEU A 183 0.97 12.01 -10.74
C LEU A 183 0.29 11.54 -9.45
N TYR A 184 0.10 12.43 -8.48
CA TYR A 184 -0.65 12.16 -7.26
C TYR A 184 -2.14 11.84 -7.53
N ILE A 185 -2.79 12.55 -8.46
CA ILE A 185 -4.15 12.24 -8.93
C ILE A 185 -4.19 10.87 -9.61
N ALA A 186 -3.22 10.56 -10.47
CA ALA A 186 -3.10 9.24 -11.08
C ALA A 186 -3.04 8.13 -10.00
N ASN A 187 -2.23 8.35 -8.95
CA ASN A 187 -2.19 7.43 -7.82
C ASN A 187 -3.53 7.32 -7.08
N ILE A 188 -4.23 8.42 -6.82
CA ILE A 188 -5.54 8.37 -6.13
C ILE A 188 -6.52 7.52 -6.93
N LEU A 189 -6.58 7.70 -8.25
CA LEU A 189 -7.43 6.91 -9.15
C LEU A 189 -7.07 5.43 -9.09
N TRP A 190 -5.78 5.11 -9.22
CA TRP A 190 -5.29 3.73 -9.14
C TRP A 190 -5.55 3.08 -7.78
N SER A 191 -5.30 3.82 -6.69
CA SER A 191 -5.53 3.38 -5.32
C SER A 191 -6.99 3.13 -5.03
N THR A 192 -7.86 4.02 -5.55
CA THR A 192 -9.30 3.82 -5.47
C THR A 192 -9.70 2.55 -6.20
N ALA A 193 -9.12 2.31 -7.38
CA ALA A 193 -9.46 1.15 -8.19
C ALA A 193 -9.02 -0.18 -7.54
N TYR A 194 -7.74 -0.29 -7.15
CA TYR A 194 -7.26 -1.54 -6.56
C TYR A 194 -7.92 -1.78 -5.19
N ASP A 195 -8.15 -0.74 -4.37
CA ASP A 195 -8.76 -0.92 -3.06
C ASP A 195 -10.26 -1.18 -3.16
N THR A 196 -10.89 -0.84 -4.30
CA THR A 196 -12.24 -1.29 -4.62
C THR A 196 -12.29 -2.80 -4.87
N TRP A 197 -11.27 -3.40 -5.51
CA TRP A 197 -11.18 -4.87 -5.58
C TRP A 197 -11.13 -5.49 -4.19
N TYR A 198 -10.35 -4.90 -3.28
CA TYR A 198 -10.28 -5.35 -1.90
C TYR A 198 -11.61 -5.15 -1.15
N ALA A 199 -12.28 -4.01 -1.33
CA ALA A 199 -13.58 -3.72 -0.72
C ALA A 199 -14.70 -4.63 -1.25
N MET A 200 -14.60 -5.12 -2.49
CA MET A 200 -15.54 -6.13 -3.01
C MET A 200 -15.42 -7.47 -2.28
N VAL A 201 -14.23 -7.79 -1.73
CA VAL A 201 -14.05 -8.96 -0.87
C VAL A 201 -14.86 -8.79 0.42
N ASP A 202 -14.83 -7.61 1.02
CA ASP A 202 -15.43 -7.34 2.33
C ASP A 202 -16.89 -6.81 2.24
N ARG A 203 -17.48 -6.72 1.03
CA ARG A 203 -18.79 -6.08 0.78
C ARG A 203 -19.91 -6.58 1.69
N ASP A 204 -20.13 -7.89 1.76
CA ASP A 204 -21.24 -8.47 2.53
C ASP A 204 -21.06 -8.23 4.04
N ASP A 205 -19.81 -8.24 4.51
CA ASP A 205 -19.46 -8.02 5.90
C ASP A 205 -19.62 -6.53 6.28
N ASP A 206 -19.17 -5.63 5.40
CA ASP A 206 -19.34 -4.19 5.55
C ASP A 206 -20.83 -3.80 5.59
N LEU A 207 -21.67 -4.40 4.74
CA LEU A 207 -23.12 -4.18 4.75
C LEU A 207 -23.76 -4.60 6.08
N ARG A 208 -23.39 -5.76 6.62
CA ARG A 208 -23.89 -6.26 7.91
C ARG A 208 -23.47 -5.36 9.08
N MET A 209 -22.28 -4.76 9.01
CA MET A 209 -21.76 -3.86 10.04
C MET A 209 -22.18 -2.40 9.85
N GLY A 210 -22.90 -2.06 8.77
CA GLY A 210 -23.27 -0.68 8.44
C GLY A 210 -22.09 0.19 8.03
N ALA A 211 -20.97 -0.41 7.61
CA ALA A 211 -19.82 0.30 7.07
C ALA A 211 -20.07 0.72 5.62
N LYS A 212 -19.39 1.78 5.18
CA LYS A 212 -19.51 2.34 3.82
C LYS A 212 -18.21 2.12 3.04
N SER A 213 -18.31 1.82 1.75
CA SER A 213 -17.18 1.63 0.83
C SER A 213 -17.58 1.92 -0.61
N THR A 214 -16.60 2.11 -1.51
CA THR A 214 -16.84 2.25 -2.94
C THR A 214 -17.50 1.01 -3.54
N ALA A 215 -17.17 -0.18 -3.03
CA ALA A 215 -17.82 -1.41 -3.44
C ALA A 215 -19.33 -1.39 -3.13
N ILE A 216 -19.75 -0.80 -2.02
CA ILE A 216 -21.17 -0.62 -1.70
C ILE A 216 -21.78 0.51 -2.55
N LEU A 217 -21.06 1.63 -2.71
CA LEU A 217 -21.52 2.78 -3.50
C LEU A 217 -21.83 2.42 -4.95
N PHE A 218 -20.93 1.68 -5.59
CA PHE A 218 -21.04 1.32 -6.99
C PHE A 218 -22.05 0.20 -7.23
N GLY A 219 -22.37 -0.61 -6.20
CA GLY A 219 -23.30 -1.72 -6.30
C GLY A 219 -22.97 -2.62 -7.50
N ASP A 220 -23.96 -2.88 -8.34
CA ASP A 220 -23.81 -3.71 -9.54
C ASP A 220 -22.99 -3.06 -10.66
N MET A 221 -22.79 -1.74 -10.60
CA MET A 221 -21.92 -1.00 -11.53
C MET A 221 -20.45 -1.01 -11.13
N ASP A 222 -20.07 -1.77 -10.09
CA ASP A 222 -18.69 -1.90 -9.61
C ASP A 222 -17.66 -2.12 -10.73
N LEU A 223 -17.89 -3.05 -11.65
CA LEU A 223 -16.98 -3.32 -12.78
C LEU A 223 -16.91 -2.14 -13.76
N VAL A 224 -18.01 -1.44 -14.01
CA VAL A 224 -18.03 -0.25 -14.87
C VAL A 224 -17.24 0.88 -14.21
N ALA A 225 -17.50 1.13 -12.92
CA ALA A 225 -16.79 2.14 -12.14
C ALA A 225 -15.28 1.83 -12.06
N GLN A 226 -14.90 0.57 -11.84
CA GLN A 226 -13.51 0.11 -11.93
C GLN A 226 -12.91 0.43 -13.31
N GLY A 227 -13.64 0.14 -14.38
CA GLY A 227 -13.18 0.39 -15.75
C GLY A 227 -12.91 1.88 -15.99
N VAL A 228 -13.82 2.74 -15.52
CA VAL A 228 -13.66 4.19 -15.56
C VAL A 228 -12.45 4.64 -14.74
N LEU A 229 -12.28 4.15 -13.50
CA LEU A 229 -11.15 4.53 -12.64
C LEU A 229 -9.81 4.14 -13.26
N TYR A 230 -9.68 2.92 -13.80
CA TYR A 230 -8.45 2.50 -14.47
C TYR A 230 -8.19 3.24 -15.79
N ALA A 231 -9.24 3.55 -16.55
CA ALA A 231 -9.12 4.36 -17.76
C ALA A 231 -8.64 5.79 -17.43
N LEU A 232 -9.21 6.40 -16.39
CA LEU A 232 -8.79 7.72 -15.91
C LEU A 232 -7.35 7.67 -15.35
N PHE A 233 -6.98 6.62 -14.64
CA PHE A 233 -5.60 6.39 -14.19
C PHE A 233 -4.62 6.32 -15.37
N GLY A 234 -4.92 5.50 -16.39
CA GLY A 234 -4.11 5.39 -17.59
C GLY A 234 -4.01 6.71 -18.36
N TYR A 235 -5.12 7.46 -18.45
CA TYR A 235 -5.14 8.78 -19.05
C TYR A 235 -4.32 9.80 -18.27
N ALA A 236 -4.40 9.81 -16.93
CA ALA A 236 -3.58 10.67 -16.10
C ALA A 236 -2.07 10.37 -16.27
N LEU A 237 -1.69 9.08 -16.31
CA LEU A 237 -0.30 8.68 -16.60
C LEU A 237 0.13 9.05 -18.03
N PHE A 238 -0.77 8.95 -19.01
CA PHE A 238 -0.50 9.45 -20.36
C PHE A 238 -0.19 10.95 -20.35
N LEU A 239 -0.97 11.77 -19.62
CA LEU A 239 -0.70 13.20 -19.48
C LEU A 239 0.62 13.48 -18.75
N VAL A 240 0.96 12.71 -17.71
CA VAL A 240 2.28 12.78 -17.04
C VAL A 240 3.39 12.49 -18.05
N GLY A 241 3.27 11.40 -18.81
CA GLY A 241 4.27 11.00 -19.80
C GLY A 241 4.46 12.02 -20.91
N ARG A 242 3.37 12.66 -21.37
CA ARG A 242 3.44 13.76 -22.35
C ARG A 242 4.14 14.99 -21.79
N ARG A 243 3.82 15.41 -20.56
CA ARG A 243 4.41 16.61 -19.92
C ARG A 243 5.88 16.42 -19.54
N ALA A 244 6.26 15.23 -19.14
CA ALA A 244 7.63 14.90 -18.77
C ALA A 244 8.47 14.39 -19.96
N GLU A 245 7.92 14.45 -21.19
CA GLU A 245 8.58 14.03 -22.42
C GLU A 245 9.15 12.60 -22.36
N LEU A 246 8.38 11.70 -21.74
CA LEU A 246 8.80 10.31 -21.55
C LEU A 246 8.83 9.56 -22.88
N GLY A 247 9.82 8.66 -23.00
CA GLY A 247 10.15 7.94 -24.23
C GLY A 247 9.49 6.55 -24.33
N VAL A 248 9.93 5.79 -25.33
CA VAL A 248 9.36 4.47 -25.70
C VAL A 248 9.22 3.52 -24.50
N TRP A 249 10.18 3.48 -23.59
CA TRP A 249 10.16 2.59 -22.43
C TRP A 249 8.98 2.85 -21.50
N PHE A 250 8.63 4.12 -21.27
CA PHE A 250 7.45 4.47 -20.48
C PHE A 250 6.15 4.12 -21.20
N TRP A 251 6.06 4.39 -22.51
CA TRP A 251 4.88 4.07 -23.30
C TRP A 251 4.64 2.56 -23.40
N SER A 252 5.70 1.76 -23.55
CA SER A 252 5.62 0.30 -23.50
C SER A 252 5.18 -0.18 -22.12
N ALA A 253 5.70 0.39 -21.03
CA ALA A 253 5.26 0.06 -19.68
C ALA A 253 3.78 0.40 -19.46
N LEU A 254 3.29 1.53 -19.98
CA LEU A 254 1.88 1.90 -19.90
C LEU A 254 0.98 0.92 -20.66
N ALA A 255 1.42 0.45 -21.84
CA ALA A 255 0.71 -0.59 -22.58
C ALA A 255 0.66 -1.93 -21.82
N VAL A 256 1.78 -2.35 -21.23
CA VAL A 256 1.84 -3.56 -20.39
C VAL A 256 0.95 -3.41 -19.16
N ALA A 257 0.95 -2.25 -18.50
CA ALA A 257 0.06 -1.98 -17.37
C ALA A 257 -1.43 -2.09 -17.76
N ALA A 258 -1.82 -1.64 -18.96
CA ALA A 258 -3.17 -1.81 -19.46
C ALA A 258 -3.55 -3.30 -19.66
N VAL A 259 -2.63 -4.12 -20.15
CA VAL A 259 -2.83 -5.58 -20.26
C VAL A 259 -2.98 -6.24 -18.89
N LEU A 260 -2.16 -5.83 -17.91
CA LEU A 260 -2.25 -6.32 -16.53
C LEU A 260 -3.59 -5.96 -15.89
N VAL A 261 -4.08 -4.74 -16.10
CA VAL A 261 -5.42 -4.33 -15.64
C VAL A 261 -6.51 -5.14 -16.34
N ALA A 262 -6.44 -5.33 -17.67
CA ALA A 262 -7.40 -6.16 -18.39
C ALA A 262 -7.44 -7.61 -17.83
N TRP A 263 -6.29 -8.15 -17.45
CA TRP A 263 -6.20 -9.45 -16.79
C TRP A 263 -6.89 -9.48 -15.41
N GLU A 264 -6.78 -8.43 -14.62
CA GLU A 264 -7.51 -8.30 -13.35
C GLU A 264 -9.03 -8.35 -13.55
N PHE A 265 -9.54 -7.69 -14.60
CA PHE A 265 -10.96 -7.81 -14.98
C PHE A 265 -11.33 -9.23 -15.38
N VAL A 266 -10.48 -9.94 -16.14
CA VAL A 266 -10.74 -11.34 -16.52
C VAL A 266 -10.86 -12.23 -15.27
N ILE A 267 -9.97 -12.05 -14.30
CA ILE A 267 -10.00 -12.81 -13.04
C ILE A 267 -11.25 -12.48 -12.23
N ALA A 268 -11.55 -11.20 -12.03
CA ALA A 268 -12.57 -10.74 -11.08
C ALA A 268 -13.98 -10.51 -11.69
N ARG A 269 -14.20 -10.85 -12.98
CA ARG A 269 -15.48 -10.61 -13.69
C ARG A 269 -16.71 -11.20 -13.01
N ASN A 270 -16.54 -12.32 -12.30
CA ASN A 270 -17.62 -13.01 -11.60
C ASN A 270 -17.84 -12.50 -10.17
N ARG A 271 -17.01 -11.56 -9.69
CA ARG A 271 -17.09 -10.96 -8.35
C ARG A 271 -16.89 -11.94 -7.19
N ASP A 272 -16.29 -13.09 -7.45
CA ASP A 272 -15.93 -14.05 -6.41
C ASP A 272 -14.90 -13.45 -5.44
N ARG A 273 -15.11 -13.61 -4.13
CA ARG A 273 -14.27 -13.01 -3.07
C ARG A 273 -12.78 -13.30 -3.25
N GLU A 274 -12.42 -14.56 -3.53
CA GLU A 274 -11.02 -14.95 -3.74
C GLU A 274 -10.45 -14.36 -5.03
N ALA A 275 -11.24 -14.27 -6.10
CA ALA A 275 -10.82 -13.68 -7.37
C ALA A 275 -10.57 -12.17 -7.25
N CYS A 276 -11.48 -11.44 -6.57
CA CYS A 276 -11.29 -10.03 -6.24
C CYS A 276 -10.05 -9.81 -5.37
N PHE A 277 -9.80 -10.67 -4.38
CA PHE A 277 -8.59 -10.58 -3.57
C PHE A 277 -7.33 -10.81 -4.40
N ARG A 278 -7.33 -11.78 -5.31
CA ARG A 278 -6.21 -12.00 -6.25
C ARG A 278 -5.99 -10.80 -7.17
N ALA A 279 -7.04 -10.17 -7.69
CA ALA A 279 -6.93 -8.94 -8.49
C ALA A 279 -6.34 -7.77 -7.69
N PHE A 280 -6.73 -7.60 -6.42
CA PHE A 280 -6.10 -6.64 -5.51
C PHE A 280 -4.61 -6.92 -5.32
N LEU A 281 -4.21 -8.18 -5.07
CA LEU A 281 -2.79 -8.52 -4.88
C LEU A 281 -1.99 -8.33 -6.17
N HIS A 282 -2.60 -8.65 -7.32
CA HIS A 282 -1.99 -8.54 -8.64
C HIS A 282 -1.61 -7.11 -9.01
N ASN A 283 -2.32 -6.09 -8.49
CA ASN A 283 -2.01 -4.69 -8.74
C ASN A 283 -0.57 -4.30 -8.41
N HIS A 284 0.11 -5.04 -7.54
CA HIS A 284 1.55 -4.89 -7.34
C HIS A 284 2.34 -4.85 -8.67
N TRP A 285 1.97 -5.67 -9.67
CA TRP A 285 2.60 -5.72 -10.98
C TRP A 285 2.30 -4.49 -11.82
N VAL A 286 1.10 -3.91 -11.72
CA VAL A 286 0.76 -2.62 -12.35
C VAL A 286 1.68 -1.53 -11.78
N GLY A 287 1.79 -1.47 -10.45
CA GLY A 287 2.68 -0.58 -9.70
C GLY A 287 4.13 -0.64 -10.18
N LEU A 288 4.68 -1.85 -10.17
CA LEU A 288 6.04 -2.16 -10.59
C LEU A 288 6.29 -1.83 -12.06
N THR A 289 5.35 -2.17 -12.95
CA THR A 289 5.51 -1.95 -14.39
C THR A 289 5.61 -0.46 -14.71
N VAL A 290 4.73 0.36 -14.15
CA VAL A 290 4.79 1.82 -14.32
C VAL A 290 6.11 2.37 -13.78
N PHE A 291 6.57 1.89 -12.61
CA PHE A 291 7.87 2.28 -12.06
C PHE A 291 9.03 1.90 -12.98
N ALA A 292 9.04 0.68 -13.50
CA ALA A 292 10.05 0.20 -14.44
C ALA A 292 10.08 1.08 -15.71
N GLY A 293 8.92 1.55 -16.19
CA GLY A 293 8.82 2.51 -17.28
C GLY A 293 9.57 3.82 -17.01
N PHE A 294 9.34 4.44 -15.84
CA PHE A 294 10.09 5.63 -15.41
C PHE A 294 11.58 5.34 -15.28
N ALA A 295 11.95 4.25 -14.61
CA ALA A 295 13.34 3.89 -14.36
C ALA A 295 14.13 3.61 -15.64
N LEU A 296 13.56 2.82 -16.56
CA LEU A 296 14.18 2.49 -17.85
C LEU A 296 14.29 3.70 -18.77
N HIS A 297 13.29 4.59 -18.76
CA HIS A 297 13.35 5.83 -19.52
C HIS A 297 14.58 6.66 -19.11
N TYR A 298 14.74 6.95 -17.82
CA TYR A 298 15.85 7.78 -17.36
C TYR A 298 17.20 7.06 -17.40
N ALA A 299 17.24 5.74 -17.21
CA ALA A 299 18.47 4.95 -17.33
C ALA A 299 19.02 4.89 -18.77
N ARG A 300 18.21 5.22 -19.78
CA ARG A 300 18.59 5.23 -21.21
C ARG A 300 18.76 6.65 -21.78
N GLN A 301 18.53 7.68 -20.97
CA GLN A 301 18.77 9.08 -21.32
C GLN A 301 20.04 9.66 -20.69
N GLY A 302 20.58 9.01 -19.65
CA GLY A 302 21.92 9.27 -19.12
C GLY A 302 22.99 8.49 -19.86
#